data_AF-A0A2V1AGJ8-F1
#
_entry.id   AF-A0A2V1AGJ8-F1
#
_cell.length_a   1.000
_cell.length_b   1.000
_cell.length_c   1.000
_cell.angle_alpha   90.00
_cell.angle_beta   90.00
_cell.angle_gamma   90.00
#
_symmetry.space_group_name_H-M   'P 1'
#
loop_
_entity.id
_entity.type
_entity.pdbx_description
1 polymer ?
#
loop_
_entity_poly.entity_id
_entity_poly.type
_entity_poly.pdbx_seq_one_letter_code
_entity_poly.pdbx_strand_id
1 'polypeptide(L)'
;MHPQLDRNRFDSCEKLMDALEECHKAEFLKKAMGMCNFEKDELTKCLHVQRTEDAKQRIIQSREKQKAFHEQQRKREEELYGKNGYLKKVIEMEASKRH
;
A
#
# COMPACT_ATOMS: atom_id res chain seq x y z
N MET A 1 -22.24 -6.54 10.98
CA MET A 1 -22.24 -5.46 9.97
C MET A 1 -20.81 -5.37 9.47
N HIS A 2 -20.55 -5.69 8.21
CA HIS A 2 -19.27 -5.36 7.62
C HIS A 2 -19.27 -3.84 7.34
N PRO A 3 -18.14 -3.12 7.48
CA PRO A 3 -18.01 -1.78 6.93
C PRO A 3 -18.37 -1.78 5.44
N GLN A 4 -18.65 -0.61 4.84
CA GLN A 4 -18.82 -0.53 3.39
C GLN A 4 -17.54 -1.04 2.71
N LEU A 5 -17.62 -2.26 2.20
CA LEU A 5 -16.52 -2.93 1.51
C LEU A 5 -16.67 -2.60 0.03
N ASP A 6 -15.63 -2.00 -0.54
CA ASP A 6 -15.55 -1.78 -1.98
C ASP A 6 -15.41 -3.15 -2.66
N ARG A 7 -16.47 -3.62 -3.32
CA ARG A 7 -16.51 -4.91 -4.03
C ARG A 7 -15.45 -5.00 -5.12
N ASN A 8 -15.08 -3.88 -5.76
CA ASN A 8 -14.06 -3.88 -6.80
C ASN A 8 -12.67 -4.16 -6.22
N ARG A 9 -12.42 -3.75 -4.97
CA ARG A 9 -11.15 -3.97 -4.31
C ARG A 9 -11.01 -5.39 -3.75
N PHE A 10 -12.12 -5.98 -3.29
CA PHE A 10 -12.14 -7.28 -2.61
C PHE A 10 -12.86 -8.36 -3.43
N ASP A 11 -12.71 -8.31 -4.75
CA ASP A 11 -13.31 -9.25 -5.71
C ASP A 11 -13.07 -10.73 -5.33
N SER A 12 -11.88 -11.07 -4.87
CA SER A 12 -11.53 -12.44 -4.47
C SER A 12 -12.29 -12.92 -3.22
N CYS A 13 -12.85 -12.02 -2.43
CA CYS A 13 -13.60 -12.34 -1.21
C CYS A 13 -15.13 -12.23 -1.40
N GLU A 14 -15.62 -11.90 -2.60
CA GLU A 14 -17.04 -11.63 -2.87
C GLU A 14 -17.96 -12.77 -2.42
N LYS A 15 -17.59 -14.03 -2.72
CA LYS A 15 -18.38 -15.21 -2.30
C LYS A 15 -18.55 -15.33 -0.79
N LEU A 16 -17.54 -14.93 -0.01
CA LEU A 16 -17.61 -14.93 1.47
C LEU A 16 -18.44 -13.74 1.98
N MET A 17 -18.43 -12.63 1.25
CA MET A 17 -19.28 -11.48 1.54
C MET A 17 -20.75 -11.83 1.32
N ASP A 18 -21.07 -12.46 0.19
CA ASP A 18 -22.43 -12.89 -0.14
C ASP A 18 -22.92 -13.94 0.86
N ALA A 19 -22.11 -14.94 1.23
CA ALA A 19 -22.46 -15.94 2.24
C ALA A 19 -22.77 -15.32 3.62
N LEU A 20 -21.97 -14.35 4.06
CA LEU A 20 -22.23 -13.63 5.31
C LEU A 20 -23.48 -12.74 5.20
N GLU A 21 -23.73 -12.15 4.04
CA GLU A 21 -24.93 -11.35 3.77
C GLU A 21 -26.19 -12.21 3.79
N GLU A 22 -26.16 -13.39 3.16
CA GLU A 22 -27.23 -14.39 3.20
C GLU A 22 -27.52 -14.86 4.63
N CYS A 23 -26.48 -15.15 5.43
CA CYS A 23 -26.67 -15.52 6.84
C CYS A 23 -27.33 -14.40 7.65
N HIS A 24 -26.96 -13.14 7.38
CA HIS A 24 -27.59 -11.98 8.02
C HIS A 24 -29.01 -11.69 7.53
N LYS A 25 -29.35 -12.05 6.28
CA LYS A 25 -30.70 -11.92 5.71
C LYS A 25 -31.67 -12.96 6.30
N ALA A 26 -31.17 -14.15 6.63
CA ALA A 26 -32.00 -15.27 7.03
C ALA A 26 -32.75 -15.02 8.34
N GLU A 27 -32.08 -14.67 9.46
CA GLU A 27 -32.77 -14.38 10.73
C GLU A 27 -31.95 -13.51 11.71
N PHE A 28 -32.56 -12.44 12.23
CA PHE A 28 -31.95 -11.52 13.22
C PHE A 28 -31.49 -12.24 14.51
N LEU A 29 -32.23 -13.26 14.96
CA LEU A 29 -31.89 -14.04 16.16
C LEU A 29 -30.63 -14.89 15.97
N LYS A 30 -30.43 -15.48 14.79
CA LYS A 30 -29.22 -16.26 14.46
C LYS A 30 -27.96 -15.38 14.49
N LYS A 31 -28.10 -14.15 14.00
CA LYS A 31 -27.05 -13.12 14.09
C LYS A 31 -26.75 -12.73 15.54
N ALA A 32 -27.77 -12.54 16.37
CA ALA A 32 -27.61 -12.19 17.78
C ALA A 32 -26.96 -13.32 18.59
N MET A 33 -27.24 -14.59 18.25
CA MET A 33 -26.65 -15.77 18.90
C MET A 33 -25.30 -16.21 18.32
N GLY A 34 -24.75 -15.48 17.34
CA GLY A 34 -23.42 -15.77 16.78
C GLY A 34 -23.35 -16.96 15.84
N MET A 35 -24.48 -17.37 15.25
CA MET A 35 -24.51 -18.52 14.32
C MET A 35 -23.82 -18.24 12.97
N CYS A 36 -23.58 -16.96 12.62
CA CYS A 36 -22.86 -16.56 11.40
C CYS A 36 -21.36 -16.32 11.62
N ASN A 37 -20.77 -16.87 12.69
CA ASN A 37 -19.36 -16.61 13.04
C ASN A 37 -18.39 -17.26 12.05
N PHE A 38 -18.75 -18.42 11.46
CA PHE A 38 -17.89 -19.13 10.53
C PHE A 38 -17.63 -18.30 9.25
N GLU A 39 -18.70 -17.83 8.59
CA GLU A 39 -18.61 -17.02 7.38
C GLU A 39 -17.90 -15.69 7.67
N LYS A 40 -18.16 -15.10 8.84
CA LYS A 40 -17.50 -13.88 9.30
C LYS A 40 -16.00 -14.07 9.48
N ASP A 41 -15.57 -15.18 10.08
CA ASP A 41 -14.16 -15.45 10.36
C ASP A 41 -13.40 -15.74 9.06
N GLU A 42 -13.99 -16.52 8.15
CA GLU A 42 -13.42 -16.76 6.83
C GLU A 42 -13.31 -15.47 6.01
N LEU A 43 -14.36 -14.64 6.01
CA LEU A 43 -14.32 -13.32 5.35
C LEU A 43 -13.21 -12.45 5.96
N THR A 44 -13.07 -12.45 7.29
CA THR A 44 -12.05 -11.65 7.98
C THR A 44 -10.64 -12.09 7.58
N LYS A 45 -10.38 -13.40 7.48
CA LYS A 45 -9.11 -13.95 6.99
C LYS A 45 -8.84 -13.53 5.55
N CYS A 46 -9.83 -13.68 4.66
CA CYS A 46 -9.70 -13.29 3.25
C CYS A 46 -9.33 -11.80 3.11
N LEU A 47 -10.07 -10.92 3.79
CA LEU A 47 -9.82 -9.48 3.78
C LEU A 47 -8.45 -9.12 4.37
N HIS A 48 -7.99 -9.83 5.40
CA HIS A 48 -6.67 -9.61 5.98
C HIS A 48 -5.55 -9.93 4.99
N VAL A 49 -5.66 -11.06 4.28
CA VAL A 49 -4.70 -11.45 3.24
C VAL A 49 -4.65 -10.41 2.14
N GLN A 50 -5.80 -10.04 1.57
CA GLN A 50 -5.88 -9.02 0.52
C GLN A 50 -5.27 -7.67 0.95
N ARG A 51 -5.60 -7.18 2.15
CA ARG A 51 -5.02 -5.92 2.66
C ARG A 51 -3.50 -6.00 2.81
N THR A 52 -2.99 -7.16 3.19
CA THR A 52 -1.56 -7.40 3.34
C THR A 52 -0.85 -7.43 1.99
N GLU A 53 -1.44 -8.12 1.00
CA GLU A 53 -0.90 -8.15 -0.37
C GLU A 53 -0.93 -6.76 -1.01
N ASP A 54 -2.03 -6.01 -0.89
CA ASP A 54 -2.11 -4.61 -1.31
C ASP A 54 -0.99 -3.76 -0.71
N ALA A 55 -0.73 -3.92 0.58
CA ALA A 55 0.31 -3.17 1.28
C ALA A 55 1.70 -3.55 0.75
N LYS A 56 1.97 -4.84 0.52
CA LYS A 56 3.22 -5.32 -0.10
C LYS A 56 3.41 -4.72 -1.48
N GLN A 57 2.38 -4.76 -2.34
CA GLN A 57 2.45 -4.19 -3.69
C GLN A 57 2.72 -2.68 -3.66
N ARG A 58 2.05 -1.93 -2.77
CA ARG A 58 2.32 -0.49 -2.59
C ARG A 58 3.76 -0.22 -2.15
N ILE A 59 4.32 -1.03 -1.24
CA ILE A 59 5.71 -0.89 -0.80
C ILE A 59 6.67 -1.14 -1.96
N ILE A 60 6.45 -2.18 -2.77
CA ILE A 60 7.28 -2.50 -3.94
C ILE A 60 7.26 -1.35 -4.94
N GLN A 61 6.06 -0.89 -5.34
CA GLN A 61 5.90 0.22 -6.27
C GLN A 61 6.54 1.51 -5.74
N SER A 62 6.40 1.79 -4.44
CA SER A 62 7.04 2.95 -3.81
C SER A 62 8.56 2.87 -3.88
N ARG A 63 9.15 1.69 -3.63
CA ARG A 63 10.60 1.48 -3.71
C ARG A 63 11.11 1.62 -5.13
N GLU A 64 10.38 1.11 -6.12
CA GLU A 64 10.73 1.26 -7.54
C GLU A 64 10.69 2.72 -7.98
N LYS A 65 9.62 3.45 -7.65
CA LYS A 65 9.50 4.89 -7.92
C LYS A 65 10.63 5.68 -7.26
N GLN A 66 10.94 5.36 -6.00
CA GLN A 66 12.03 6.02 -5.26
C GLN A 66 13.40 5.75 -5.90
N LYS A 67 13.68 4.52 -6.33
CA LYS A 67 14.91 4.18 -7.06
C LYS A 67 15.02 4.96 -8.37
N ALA A 68 13.95 4.97 -9.17
CA ALA A 68 13.93 5.69 -10.44
C ALA A 68 14.12 7.20 -10.25
N PHE A 69 13.45 7.77 -9.23
CA PHE A 69 13.61 9.18 -8.88
C PHE A 69 15.05 9.50 -8.47
N HIS A 70 15.65 8.74 -7.55
CA HIS A 70 17.05 8.95 -7.14
C HIS A 70 18.04 8.80 -8.28
N GLU A 71 17.81 7.85 -9.19
CA GLU A 71 18.65 7.70 -10.38
C GLU A 71 18.56 8.93 -11.29
N GLN A 72 17.35 9.44 -11.53
CA GLN A 72 17.14 10.66 -12.31
C GLN A 72 17.75 11.89 -11.63
N GLN A 73 17.61 12.03 -10.31
CA GLN A 73 18.24 13.11 -9.56
C GLN A 73 19.76 13.06 -9.66
N ARG A 74 20.36 11.86 -9.50
CA ARG A 74 21.81 11.68 -9.65
C ARG A 74 22.29 12.04 -11.05
N LYS A 75 21.61 11.59 -12.11
CA LYS A 75 21.96 11.94 -13.49
C LYS A 75 21.91 13.45 -13.71
N ARG A 76 20.86 14.11 -13.25
CA ARG A 76 20.72 15.58 -13.33
C ARG A 76 21.83 16.29 -12.56
N GLU A 77 22.19 15.81 -11.37
CA GLU A 77 23.27 16.39 -10.57
C GLU A 77 24.63 16.21 -11.26
N GLU A 78 24.89 15.05 -11.84
CA GLU A 78 26.11 14.76 -12.61
C GLU A 78 26.20 15.61 -13.89
N GLU A 79 25.08 15.86 -14.58
CA GLU A 79 25.01 16.77 -15.73
C GLU A 79 25.31 18.23 -15.35
N LEU A 80 24.78 18.69 -14.21
CA LEU A 80 24.93 20.08 -13.77
C LEU A 80 26.30 20.37 -13.12
N TYR A 81 26.81 19.43 -12.33
CA TYR A 81 27.96 19.66 -11.45
C TYR A 81 29.13 18.70 -11.70
N GLY A 82 29.07 17.88 -12.75
CA GLY A 82 30.07 16.88 -13.06
C GLY A 82 30.01 15.66 -12.13
N LYS A 83 30.85 14.66 -12.41
CA LYS A 83 30.87 13.37 -11.70
C LYS A 83 30.89 13.56 -10.18
N ASN A 84 29.98 12.89 -9.47
CA ASN A 84 29.84 12.96 -8.01
C ASN A 84 29.67 14.39 -7.45
N GLY A 85 29.10 15.32 -8.22
CA GLY A 85 28.89 16.71 -7.81
C GLY A 85 30.20 17.47 -7.59
N TYR A 86 31.26 17.14 -8.34
CA TYR A 86 32.59 17.70 -8.15
C TYR A 86 32.60 19.24 -8.18
N LEU A 87 31.97 19.85 -9.19
CA LEU A 87 31.94 21.30 -9.36
C LEU A 87 31.23 21.98 -8.18
N LYS A 88 30.14 21.38 -7.69
CA LYS A 88 29.41 21.87 -6.51
C LYS A 88 30.32 21.91 -5.27
N LYS A 89 31.06 20.83 -5.01
CA LYS A 89 32.02 20.75 -3.89
C LYS A 89 33.13 21.79 -3.99
N VAL A 90 33.62 22.05 -5.21
CA VAL A 90 34.65 23.08 -5.44
C VAL A 90 34.08 24.48 -5.15
N ILE A 91 32.88 24.80 -5.64
CA ILE A 91 32.22 26.08 -5.37
C ILE A 91 32.00 26.28 -3.86
N GLU A 92 31.53 25.25 -3.15
CA GLU A 92 31.33 25.28 -1.70
C GLU A 92 32.64 25.49 -0.94
N MET A 93 33.73 24.84 -1.35
CA MET A 93 35.05 25.05 -0.76
C MET A 93 35.56 26.48 -0.98
N GLU A 94 35.42 27.03 -2.19
CA GLU A 94 35.87 28.39 -2.50
C GLU A 94 35.04 29.45 -1.77
N ALA A 95 33.72 29.25 -1.64
CA ALA A 95 32.86 30.12 -0.85
C ALA A 95 33.25 30.11 0.64
N SER A 96 33.56 28.92 1.19
CA SER A 96 33.98 28.78 2.59
C SER A 96 35.32 29.44 2.90
N LYS A 97 36.22 29.56 1.90
CA LYS A 97 37.51 30.27 2.06
C LYS A 97 37.38 31.80 2.02
N ARG A 98 36.25 32.32 1.51
CA ARG A 98 35.97 33.76 1.39
C ARG A 98 35.32 34.36 2.65
N HIS A 99 34.95 33.53 3.62
CA HIS A 99 34.47 33.91 4.95
C HIS A 99 35.56 33.69 5.98
#